data_AF-A0A0C1GWQ9-F1
#
_entry.id   AF-A0A0C1GWQ9-F1
#
_cell.length_a   1.000
_cell.length_b   1.000
_cell.length_c   1.000
_cell.angle_alpha   90.00
_cell.angle_beta   90.00
_cell.angle_gamma   90.00
#
_symmetry.space_group_name_H-M   'P 1'
#
loop_
_entity.id
_entity.type
_entity.pdbx_description
1 polymer ?
#
loop_
_entity_poly.entity_id
_entity_poly.type
_entity_poly.pdbx_seq_one_letter_code
_entity_poly.pdbx_strand_id
1 'polypeptide(L)'
;MHMSKLTDPKIKAAKPGAKKIKMADGNGLTLIVHPKGSKTWVLRYRAHGKAKEMTLGTYPATTLRDARERALEQRSILEDGKDPVREEAREKVREQLVANDLFETIAKAFISKRTKWSDGHRDRFVQAKHTCLAIFSDFRL
;
A
#
# COMPACT_ATOMS: atom_id res chain seq x y z
N MET A 1 -21.15 -15.94 -20.51
CA MET A 1 -21.60 -16.42 -19.18
C MET A 1 -22.06 -15.23 -18.36
N HIS A 2 -23.35 -15.13 -18.05
CA HIS A 2 -23.86 -14.04 -17.20
C HIS A 2 -23.41 -14.29 -15.75
N MET A 3 -22.25 -13.73 -15.37
CA MET A 3 -21.76 -13.79 -13.99
C MET A 3 -22.68 -12.92 -13.14
N SER A 4 -23.39 -13.54 -12.20
CA SER A 4 -24.34 -12.86 -11.33
C SER A 4 -23.63 -11.77 -10.51
N LYS A 5 -23.78 -10.53 -10.94
CA LYS A 5 -23.27 -9.32 -10.28
C LYS A 5 -23.80 -9.27 -8.84
N LEU A 6 -22.95 -8.97 -7.85
CA LEU A 6 -23.38 -8.84 -6.47
C LEU A 6 -24.29 -7.63 -6.30
N THR A 7 -25.15 -7.70 -5.29
CA THR A 7 -26.01 -6.61 -4.83
C THR A 7 -25.88 -6.48 -3.33
N ASP A 8 -26.09 -5.28 -2.80
CA ASP A 8 -26.01 -4.99 -1.37
C ASP A 8 -26.90 -5.91 -0.51
N PRO A 9 -28.15 -6.22 -0.88
CA PRO A 9 -28.96 -7.20 -0.15
C PRO A 9 -28.33 -8.59 -0.10
N LYS A 10 -27.75 -9.07 -1.22
CA LYS A 10 -27.07 -10.37 -1.30
C LYS A 10 -25.82 -10.41 -0.42
N ILE A 11 -25.10 -9.29 -0.33
CA ILE A 11 -23.91 -9.14 0.53
C ILE A 11 -24.31 -9.15 2.01
N LYS A 12 -25.36 -8.40 2.38
CA LYS A 12 -25.87 -8.35 3.76
C LYS A 12 -26.40 -9.71 4.23
N ALA A 13 -27.11 -10.42 3.36
CA ALA A 13 -27.65 -11.75 3.63
C ALA A 13 -26.58 -12.85 3.71
N ALA A 14 -25.35 -12.59 3.25
CA ALA A 14 -24.28 -13.57 3.26
C ALA A 14 -23.86 -13.90 4.71
N LYS A 15 -24.17 -15.12 5.13
CA LYS A 15 -23.83 -15.64 6.45
C LYS A 15 -22.42 -16.26 6.47
N PRO A 16 -21.69 -16.17 7.59
CA PRO A 16 -20.43 -16.88 7.77
C PRO A 16 -20.66 -18.40 7.71
N GLY A 17 -19.74 -19.14 7.11
CA GLY A 17 -19.71 -20.60 7.15
C GLY A 17 -18.49 -21.11 7.93
N ALA A 18 -18.37 -22.44 8.08
CA ALA A 18 -17.20 -23.06 8.72
C ALA A 18 -15.87 -22.73 8.01
N LYS A 19 -15.93 -22.43 6.70
CA LYS A 19 -14.79 -22.01 5.87
C LYS A 19 -15.10 -20.67 5.20
N LYS A 20 -14.05 -20.01 4.68
CA LYS A 20 -14.19 -18.77 3.90
C LYS A 20 -15.09 -19.01 2.69
N ILE A 21 -16.10 -18.18 2.51
CA ILE A 21 -16.99 -18.21 1.34
C ILE A 21 -16.54 -17.13 0.37
N LYS A 22 -16.40 -17.48 -0.91
CA LYS A 22 -16.01 -16.55 -1.99
C LYS A 22 -17.24 -16.24 -2.83
N MET A 23 -17.57 -14.96 -2.97
CA MET A 23 -18.68 -14.49 -3.77
C MET A 23 -18.14 -13.55 -4.85
N ALA A 24 -18.16 -13.97 -6.11
CA ALA A 24 -17.62 -13.18 -7.21
C ALA A 24 -18.62 -12.08 -7.64
N ASP A 25 -18.12 -10.86 -7.85
CA ASP A 25 -18.87 -9.77 -8.47
C ASP A 25 -18.61 -9.68 -9.98
N GLY A 26 -17.41 -10.09 -10.42
CA GLY A 26 -16.98 -10.04 -11.81
C GLY A 26 -15.61 -9.39 -11.96
N ASN A 27 -14.94 -9.62 -13.09
CA ASN A 27 -13.62 -9.03 -13.40
C ASN A 27 -12.57 -9.18 -12.30
N GLY A 28 -12.55 -10.33 -11.61
CA GLY A 28 -11.63 -10.59 -10.50
C GLY A 28 -12.06 -10.01 -9.15
N LEU A 29 -13.03 -9.08 -9.10
CA LEU A 29 -13.58 -8.58 -7.84
C LEU A 29 -14.39 -9.68 -7.15
N THR A 30 -14.01 -9.97 -5.90
CA THR A 30 -14.59 -11.04 -5.10
C THR A 30 -14.77 -10.56 -3.66
N LEU A 31 -15.94 -10.81 -3.09
CA LEU A 31 -16.15 -10.69 -1.65
C LEU A 31 -15.75 -11.99 -0.96
N ILE A 32 -14.93 -11.89 0.08
CA ILE A 32 -14.57 -13.00 0.96
C ILE A 32 -15.34 -12.83 2.28
N VAL A 33 -16.24 -13.77 2.58
CA VAL A 33 -16.89 -13.85 3.89
C VAL A 33 -16.09 -14.82 4.75
N HIS A 34 -15.50 -14.30 5.82
CA HIS A 34 -14.69 -15.08 6.74
C HIS A 34 -15.56 -15.84 7.75
N PRO A 35 -15.08 -16.96 8.33
CA PRO A 35 -15.81 -17.69 9.36
C PRO A 35 -16.19 -16.85 10.57
N LYS A 36 -15.35 -15.86 10.93
CA LYS A 36 -15.61 -14.90 12.01
C LYS A 36 -16.65 -13.81 11.64
N GLY A 37 -17.15 -13.84 10.39
CA GLY A 37 -18.17 -12.93 9.87
C GLY A 37 -17.69 -11.60 9.31
N SER A 38 -16.39 -11.30 9.39
CA SER A 38 -15.82 -10.20 8.61
C SER A 38 -15.94 -10.46 7.11
N LYS A 39 -16.11 -9.38 6.35
CA LYS A 39 -16.29 -9.41 4.90
C LYS A 39 -15.25 -8.52 4.26
N THR A 40 -14.48 -9.05 3.31
CA THR A 40 -13.33 -8.36 2.70
C THR A 40 -13.44 -8.38 1.19
N TRP A 41 -13.23 -7.25 0.56
CA TRP A 41 -13.13 -7.12 -0.89
C TRP A 41 -11.74 -7.46 -1.36
N VAL A 42 -11.64 -8.34 -2.35
CA VAL A 42 -10.37 -8.77 -2.94
C VAL A 42 -10.46 -8.68 -4.46
N LEU A 43 -9.44 -8.08 -5.08
CA LEU A 43 -9.19 -8.18 -6.51
C LEU A 43 -8.24 -9.34 -6.79
N ARG A 44 -8.70 -10.32 -7.57
CA ARG A 44 -7.90 -11.44 -8.03
C ARG A 44 -7.39 -11.13 -9.43
N TYR A 45 -6.08 -11.16 -9.63
CA TYR A 45 -5.44 -10.80 -10.90
C TYR A 45 -4.26 -11.72 -11.21
N ARG A 46 -3.69 -11.57 -12.40
CA ARG A 46 -2.43 -12.23 -12.79
C ARG A 46 -1.41 -11.16 -13.15
N ALA A 47 -0.20 -11.30 -12.62
CA ALA A 47 0.95 -10.48 -12.98
C ALA A 47 2.16 -11.40 -13.16
N HIS A 48 2.91 -11.20 -14.25
CA HIS A 48 4.07 -12.03 -14.59
C HIS A 48 3.77 -13.55 -14.56
N GLY A 49 2.61 -13.96 -15.11
CA GLY A 49 2.19 -15.36 -15.16
C GLY A 49 1.73 -15.96 -13.82
N LYS A 50 1.79 -15.23 -12.71
CA LYS A 50 1.41 -15.71 -11.38
C LYS A 50 0.07 -15.13 -10.94
N ALA A 51 -0.78 -15.97 -10.34
CA ALA A 51 -2.02 -15.52 -9.72
C ALA A 51 -1.71 -14.76 -8.42
N LYS A 52 -2.34 -13.60 -8.25
CA LYS A 52 -2.20 -12.74 -7.08
C LYS A 52 -3.57 -12.25 -6.62
N GLU A 53 -3.63 -11.84 -5.35
CA GLU A 53 -4.81 -11.28 -4.71
C GLU A 53 -4.42 -9.97 -4.01
N MET A 54 -5.25 -8.94 -4.13
CA MET A 54 -5.08 -7.65 -3.47
C MET A 54 -6.35 -7.30 -2.71
N THR A 55 -6.20 -6.90 -1.45
CA THR A 55 -7.33 -6.45 -0.63
C THR A 55 -7.69 -5.02 -1.00
N LEU A 56 -8.98 -4.77 -1.28
CA LEU A 56 -9.49 -3.45 -1.65
C LEU A 56 -10.25 -2.75 -0.51
N GLY A 57 -10.48 -3.44 0.60
CA GLY A 57 -11.17 -2.91 1.78
C GLY A 57 -12.06 -3.93 2.47
N THR A 58 -12.74 -3.51 3.54
CA THR A 58 -13.67 -4.34 4.32
C THR A 58 -15.08 -3.79 4.22
N TYR A 59 -16.07 -4.67 4.10
CA TYR A 59 -17.48 -4.29 4.13
C TYR A 59 -17.96 -4.21 5.60
N PRO A 60 -18.74 -3.19 6.01
CA PRO A 60 -19.39 -2.18 5.17
C PRO A 60 -18.60 -0.88 4.93
N ALA A 61 -17.42 -0.71 5.53
CA ALA A 61 -16.62 0.52 5.41
C ALA A 61 -16.26 0.86 3.95
N THR A 62 -16.06 -0.16 3.11
CA THR A 62 -15.98 -0.04 1.65
C THR A 62 -17.23 -0.64 1.04
N THR A 63 -18.04 0.21 0.41
CA THR A 63 -19.30 -0.22 -0.21
C THR A 63 -19.03 -1.05 -1.47
N LEU A 64 -20.06 -1.72 -2.01
CA LEU A 64 -19.93 -2.44 -3.27
C LEU A 64 -19.56 -1.51 -4.43
N ARG A 65 -20.07 -0.28 -4.44
CA ARG A 65 -19.72 0.72 -5.46
C ARG A 65 -18.25 1.09 -5.36
N ASP A 66 -17.79 1.48 -4.18
CA ASP A 66 -16.40 1.91 -3.98
C ASP A 66 -15.43 0.75 -4.25
N ALA A 67 -15.81 -0.49 -3.93
CA ALA A 67 -15.03 -1.68 -4.26
C ALA A 67 -14.91 -1.89 -5.78
N ARG A 68 -15.96 -1.59 -6.57
CA ARG A 68 -15.92 -1.65 -8.03
C ARG A 68 -15.06 -0.55 -8.64
N GLU A 69 -15.13 0.66 -8.10
CA GLU A 69 -14.30 1.80 -8.51
C GLU A 69 -12.82 1.49 -8.26
N ARG A 70 -12.46 1.10 -7.03
CA ARG A 70 -11.09 0.66 -6.69
C ARG A 70 -10.63 -0.50 -7.58
N ALA A 71 -11.48 -1.48 -7.84
CA ALA A 71 -11.14 -2.59 -8.73
C ALA A 71 -10.90 -2.15 -10.19
N LEU A 72 -11.55 -1.08 -10.65
CA LEU A 72 -11.34 -0.52 -11.98
C LEU A 72 -9.98 0.20 -12.05
N GLU A 73 -9.69 1.09 -11.09
CA GLU A 73 -8.42 1.82 -10.98
C GLU A 73 -7.22 0.86 -10.93
N GLN A 74 -7.33 -0.21 -10.15
CA GLN A 74 -6.25 -1.18 -10.04
C GLN A 74 -6.08 -2.02 -11.30
N ARG A 75 -7.14 -2.21 -12.08
CA ARG A 75 -7.06 -2.92 -13.37
C ARG A 75 -6.43 -2.07 -14.46
N SER A 76 -6.70 -0.76 -14.50
CA SER A 76 -6.03 0.10 -15.49
C SER A 76 -4.51 0.10 -15.28
N ILE A 77 -4.04 0.10 -14.02
CA ILE A 77 -2.60 -0.04 -13.71
C ILE A 77 -2.03 -1.38 -14.19
N LEU A 78 -2.79 -2.47 -14.04
CA LEU A 78 -2.39 -3.81 -14.50
C LEU A 78 -2.36 -3.92 -16.03
N GLU A 79 -3.28 -3.26 -16.73
CA GLU A 79 -3.33 -3.20 -18.20
C GLU A 79 -2.13 -2.45 -18.78
N ASP A 80 -1.61 -1.44 -18.06
CA ASP A 80 -0.35 -0.76 -18.39
C ASP A 80 0.90 -1.64 -18.15
N GLY A 81 0.73 -2.91 -17.77
CA GLY A 81 1.81 -3.86 -17.51
C GLY A 81 2.54 -3.62 -16.19
N LYS A 82 2.02 -2.73 -15.34
CA LYS A 82 2.59 -2.42 -14.02
C LYS A 82 1.98 -3.33 -12.96
N ASP A 83 2.80 -3.77 -12.00
CA ASP A 83 2.33 -4.54 -10.85
C ASP A 83 2.05 -3.57 -9.68
N PRO A 84 0.79 -3.34 -9.28
CA PRO A 84 0.44 -2.29 -8.31
C PRO A 84 1.18 -2.42 -6.98
N VAL A 85 1.43 -3.66 -6.54
CA VAL A 85 2.17 -3.94 -5.30
C VAL A 85 3.63 -3.49 -5.41
N ARG A 86 4.23 -3.64 -6.59
CA ARG A 86 5.61 -3.22 -6.84
C ARG A 86 5.70 -1.71 -7.02
N GLU A 87 4.70 -1.09 -7.65
CA GLU A 87 4.66 0.36 -7.79
C GLU A 87 4.45 1.06 -6.45
N GLU A 88 3.54 0.59 -5.59
CA GLU A 88 3.37 1.15 -4.24
C GLU A 88 4.67 1.02 -3.42
N ALA A 89 5.36 -0.13 -3.52
CA ALA A 89 6.64 -0.32 -2.86
C ALA A 89 7.73 0.61 -3.42
N ARG A 90 7.74 0.85 -4.74
CA ARG A 90 8.68 1.78 -5.40
C ARG A 90 8.42 3.22 -4.99
N GLU A 91 7.17 3.64 -4.90
CA GLU A 91 6.79 4.98 -4.45
C GLU A 91 7.24 5.22 -3.01
N LYS A 92 6.99 4.28 -2.09
CA LYS A 92 7.46 4.39 -0.71
C LYS A 92 8.98 4.52 -0.61
N VAL A 93 9.72 3.71 -1.38
CA VAL A 93 11.19 3.82 -1.45
C VAL A 93 11.62 5.18 -2.02
N ARG A 94 10.93 5.67 -3.05
CA ARG A 94 11.22 6.99 -3.65
C ARG A 94 10.96 8.12 -2.65
N GLU A 95 9.85 8.09 -1.93
CA GLU A 95 9.52 9.07 -0.89
C GLU A 95 10.58 9.08 0.22
N GLN A 96 11.05 7.91 0.66
CA GLN A 96 12.13 7.80 1.63
C GLN A 96 13.45 8.39 1.10
N LEU A 97 13.81 8.09 -0.15
CA LEU A 97 15.02 8.66 -0.77
C LEU A 97 14.95 10.19 -0.86
N VAL A 98 13.82 10.73 -1.30
CA VAL A 98 13.60 12.19 -1.36
C VAL A 98 13.68 12.83 0.03
N ALA A 99 13.10 12.20 1.05
CA ALA A 99 13.18 12.68 2.42
C ALA A 99 14.63 12.70 2.95
N ASN A 100 15.42 11.66 2.64
CA ASN A 100 16.84 11.58 3.02
C ASN A 100 17.67 12.66 2.33
N ASP A 101 17.49 12.86 1.02
CA ASP A 101 18.18 13.90 0.25
C ASP A 101 17.86 15.31 0.77
N LEU A 102 16.59 15.55 1.12
CA LEU A 102 16.16 16.82 1.68
C LEU A 102 16.81 17.07 3.05
N PHE A 103 16.81 16.07 3.94
CA PHE A 103 17.45 16.17 5.24
C PHE A 103 18.96 16.43 5.11
N GLU A 104 19.63 15.76 4.18
CA GLU A 104 21.05 15.99 3.90
C GLU A 104 21.31 17.42 3.43
N THR A 105 20.48 17.93 2.53
CA THR A 105 20.58 19.30 2.01
C THR A 105 20.41 20.34 3.12
N ILE A 106 19.38 20.17 3.96
CA ILE A 106 19.10 21.06 5.09
C ILE A 106 20.23 21.00 6.12
N ALA A 107 20.74 19.80 6.45
CA ALA A 107 21.84 19.63 7.40
C ALA A 107 23.12 20.31 6.92
N LYS A 108 23.47 20.17 5.62
CA LYS A 108 24.63 20.88 5.02
C LYS A 108 24.47 22.39 5.10
N ALA A 109 23.29 22.91 4.75
CA ALA A 109 22.99 24.35 4.83
C ALA A 109 23.00 24.88 6.28
N PHE A 110 22.59 24.07 7.25
CA PHE A 110 22.64 24.43 8.65
C PHE A 110 24.08 24.52 9.17
N ILE A 111 24.93 23.53 8.85
CA ILE A 111 26.35 23.51 9.24
C ILE A 111 27.10 24.69 8.61
N SER A 112 26.86 24.98 7.32
CA SER A 112 27.56 26.08 6.63
C SER A 112 27.27 27.45 7.26
N LYS A 113 26.06 27.65 7.78
CA LYS A 113 25.66 28.86 8.52
C LYS A 113 26.26 28.94 9.93
N ARG A 114 26.82 27.85 10.47
CA ARG A 114 27.45 27.81 11.81
C ARG A 114 28.96 28.01 11.72
N THR A 115 29.35 29.18 11.21
CA THR A 115 30.76 29.56 11.02
C THR A 115 31.58 29.58 12.32
N LYS A 116 30.93 29.81 13.47
CA LYS A 116 31.55 29.87 14.80
C LYS A 116 31.79 28.50 15.46
N TRP A 117 31.32 27.41 14.87
CA TRP A 117 31.58 26.07 15.42
C TRP A 117 32.98 25.61 15.09
N SER A 118 33.71 25.15 16.10
CA SER A 118 34.96 24.41 15.95
C SER A 118 34.72 23.13 15.16
N ASP A 119 35.74 22.63 14.46
CA ASP A 119 35.63 21.44 13.61
C ASP A 119 35.09 20.23 14.39
N GLY A 120 35.58 20.01 15.62
CA GLY A 120 35.07 18.93 16.48
C GLY A 120 33.58 19.03 16.86
N HIS A 121 32.99 20.23 16.85
CA HIS A 121 31.53 20.38 17.05
C HIS A 121 30.75 20.09 15.76
N ARG A 122 31.31 20.45 14.61
CA ARG A 122 30.74 20.11 13.29
C ARG A 122 30.76 18.60 13.07
N ASP A 123 31.87 17.95 13.41
CA ASP A 123 32.04 16.50 13.24
C ASP A 123 31.07 15.71 14.12
N ARG A 124 30.86 16.12 15.38
CA ARG A 124 29.85 15.48 16.25
C ARG A 124 28.43 15.63 15.69
N PHE A 125 28.12 16.78 15.10
CA PHE A 125 26.82 17.01 14.48
C PHE A 125 26.65 16.18 13.19
N VAL A 126 27.69 16.05 12.37
CA VAL A 126 27.70 15.15 11.20
C VAL A 126 27.58 13.69 11.62
N GLN A 127 28.28 13.27 12.69
CA GLN A 127 28.17 11.91 13.22
C GLN A 127 26.75 11.63 13.74
N ALA A 128 26.15 12.56 14.48
CA ALA A 128 24.76 12.44 14.93
C ALA A 128 23.76 12.41 13.76
N LYS A 129 24.00 13.18 12.68
CA LYS A 129 23.25 13.12 11.43
C LYS A 129 23.29 11.73 10.80
N HIS A 130 24.46 11.09 10.75
CA HIS A 130 24.62 9.73 10.22
C HIS A 130 23.86 8.70 11.06
N THR A 131 23.90 8.83 12.39
CA THR A 131 23.13 7.95 13.29
C THR A 131 21.62 8.12 13.10
N CYS A 132 21.13 9.35 12.94
CA CYS A 132 19.70 9.58 12.66
C CYS A 132 19.28 8.98 11.31
N LEU A 133 20.07 9.19 10.23
CA LEU A 133 19.78 8.59 8.93
C LEU A 133 19.81 7.05 8.96
N ALA A 134 20.72 6.46 9.74
CA ALA A 134 20.79 5.01 9.93
C ALA A 134 19.55 4.46 10.66
N ILE A 135 19.08 5.14 11.71
CA ILE A 135 17.85 4.78 12.42
C ILE A 135 16.63 4.87 11.49
N PHE A 136 16.58 5.87 10.60
CA PHE A 136 15.52 6.00 9.59
C PHE A 136 15.60 4.94 8.48
N SER A 137 16.79 4.44 8.13
CA SER A 137 16.96 3.39 7.12
C SER A 137 16.73 1.96 7.65
N ASP A 138 16.94 1.73 8.95
CA ASP A 138 16.78 0.41 9.58
C ASP A 138 15.36 0.11 10.06
N PHE A 139 14.45 1.08 10.07
CA PHE A 139 13.01 0.85 10.23
C PHE A 139 12.38 0.31 8.93
N ARG A 140 12.77 -0.91 8.54
CA ARG A 140 11.98 -1.73 7.61
C ARG A 140 10.78 -2.32 8.36
N LEU A 141 9.60 -1.74 8.16
CA LEU A 141 8.30 -2.42 8.31
C LEU A 141 7.83 -2.94 6.96
#